data_AF-A0AAD7P2B0-F1
#
_entry.id   AF-A0AAD7P2B0-F1
#
_cell.length_a   1.000
_cell.length_b   1.000
_cell.length_c   1.000
_cell.angle_alpha   90.00
_cell.angle_beta   90.00
_cell.angle_gamma   90.00
#
_symmetry.space_group_name_H-M   'P 1'
#
loop_
_entity.id
_entity.type
_entity.pdbx_description
1 polymer ?
#
loop_
_entity_poly.entity_id
_entity_poly.type
_entity_poly.pdbx_seq_one_letter_code
_entity_poly.pdbx_strand_id
1 'polypeptide(L)'
;MQPARISDCQLVNWEICVEDVQSLAEVVFNDLEERCGDKGSAYQNWFRSVATGKDAVVDERSREEGVFDNSRLIAWKTDKPFKRENLFFRTVDSGRLLPMHLADFRIQIYGHKYAYEKLDASEGGRKGWAYIYLSCYMYRILVLRNMHDRGGADIPIILTAWDDEHTKRALDYWTDLSKGEWCDEEQRLRCNPIHSNRFRRSHSPVQECDAFCRHQVLPCFYQTDLLVRSLLSDPAVGYVPPFIIFHSMVPNGNTCILFTKPLHVPPPSLTHNWPASCNALECERADCAPLDMNLSRSLVDKSHMVREWANVGPRRTLDVKLQRCQRCKEVLYCSSAHQTRDWRLHKNVCEKRG
;
A
#
# COMPACT_ATOMS: atom_id res chain seq x y z
N MET A 1 7.55 11.86 -24.43
CA MET A 1 7.08 12.60 -23.21
C MET A 1 8.24 13.23 -22.43
N GLN A 2 8.13 14.47 -21.93
CA GLN A 2 9.14 15.05 -21.01
C GLN A 2 9.19 14.24 -19.70
N PRO A 3 10.38 14.07 -19.07
CA PRO A 3 10.48 13.45 -17.75
C PRO A 3 9.57 14.19 -16.77
N ALA A 4 8.68 13.47 -16.08
CA ALA A 4 7.91 14.08 -14.99
C ALA A 4 8.87 14.35 -13.83
N ARG A 5 8.94 15.60 -13.40
CA ARG A 5 9.74 15.98 -12.24
C ARG A 5 8.83 16.33 -11.08
N ILE A 6 9.24 15.95 -9.87
CA ILE A 6 8.51 16.28 -8.65
C ILE A 6 8.41 17.80 -8.45
N SER A 7 9.37 18.56 -8.99
CA SER A 7 9.36 20.03 -9.01
C SER A 7 8.23 20.63 -9.82
N ASP A 8 7.70 19.89 -10.80
CA ASP A 8 6.66 20.35 -11.72
C ASP A 8 5.26 19.97 -11.19
N CYS A 9 5.20 19.18 -10.10
CA CYS A 9 3.97 18.77 -9.46
C CYS A 9 3.34 19.94 -8.69
N GLN A 10 2.07 20.21 -8.98
CA GLN A 10 1.28 21.24 -8.29
C GLN A 10 0.60 20.72 -7.01
N LEU A 11 0.68 19.42 -6.76
CA LEU A 11 0.15 18.79 -5.56
C LEU A 11 1.06 19.08 -4.38
N VAL A 12 0.47 19.58 -3.30
CA VAL A 12 1.19 19.90 -2.06
C VAL A 12 1.34 18.61 -1.26
N ASN A 13 2.54 18.32 -0.80
CA ASN A 13 2.81 17.21 0.12
C ASN A 13 2.59 17.68 1.56
N TRP A 14 1.81 16.91 2.32
CA TRP A 14 1.75 16.95 3.75
C TRP A 14 2.24 15.62 4.32
N GLU A 15 3.36 15.67 5.03
CA GLU A 15 3.98 14.50 5.64
C GLU A 15 3.50 14.28 7.08
N ILE A 16 3.26 13.01 7.41
CA ILE A 16 3.03 12.52 8.76
C ILE A 16 4.25 11.67 9.12
N CYS A 17 4.99 12.10 10.14
CA CYS A 17 6.27 11.50 10.50
C CYS A 17 6.10 10.12 11.14
N VAL A 18 7.22 9.41 11.29
CA VAL A 18 7.25 8.04 11.79
C VAL A 18 6.66 7.94 13.20
N GLU A 19 6.98 8.90 14.07
CA GLU A 19 6.56 8.94 15.46
C GLU A 19 5.04 9.09 15.57
N ASP A 20 4.44 9.93 14.73
CA ASP A 20 2.98 10.13 14.69
C ASP A 20 2.27 8.88 14.17
N VAL A 21 2.81 8.24 13.12
CA VAL A 21 2.28 6.98 12.57
C VAL A 21 2.37 5.85 13.59
N GLN A 22 3.51 5.71 14.28
CA GLN A 22 3.71 4.73 15.33
C GLN A 22 2.73 4.94 16.49
N SER A 23 2.59 6.17 16.97
CA SER A 23 1.66 6.54 18.04
C SER A 23 0.22 6.16 17.65
N LEU A 24 -0.18 6.45 16.41
CA LEU A 24 -1.50 6.10 15.91
C LEU A 24 -1.70 4.58 15.81
N ALA A 25 -0.69 3.85 15.32
CA ALA A 25 -0.73 2.40 15.25
C ALA A 25 -0.85 1.77 16.64
N GLU A 26 -0.20 2.34 17.67
CA GLU A 26 -0.35 1.90 19.05
C GLU A 26 -1.76 2.13 19.59
N VAL A 27 -2.35 3.30 19.34
CA VAL A 27 -3.74 3.58 19.72
C VAL A 27 -4.69 2.58 19.05
N VAL A 28 -4.52 2.29 17.76
CA VAL A 28 -5.35 1.30 17.06
C VAL A 28 -5.21 -0.10 17.67
N PHE A 29 -4.01 -0.54 18.04
CA PHE A 29 -3.79 -1.87 18.63
C PHE A 29 -4.19 -1.96 20.10
N ASN A 30 -4.06 -0.89 20.89
CA ASN A 30 -4.34 -0.92 22.31
C ASN A 30 -5.81 -0.58 22.57
N ASP A 31 -6.27 0.59 22.11
CA ASP A 31 -7.56 1.14 22.52
C ASP A 31 -8.73 0.42 21.84
N LEU A 32 -8.60 0.07 20.55
CA LEU A 32 -9.70 -0.61 19.84
C LEU A 32 -9.82 -2.07 20.27
N GLU A 33 -8.70 -2.75 20.52
CA GLU A 33 -8.73 -4.15 20.94
C GLU A 33 -9.15 -4.31 22.39
N GLU A 34 -8.74 -3.42 23.30
CA GLU A 34 -9.22 -3.42 24.69
C GLU A 34 -10.74 -3.28 24.75
N ARG A 35 -11.32 -2.42 23.91
CA ARG A 35 -12.78 -2.22 23.84
C ARG A 35 -13.55 -3.40 23.24
N CYS A 36 -12.89 -4.28 22.49
CA CYS A 36 -13.53 -5.48 21.93
C CYS A 36 -13.67 -6.63 22.95
N GLY A 37 -12.95 -6.57 24.08
CA GLY A 37 -12.95 -7.61 25.11
C GLY A 37 -12.56 -8.99 24.59
N ASP A 38 -13.11 -10.05 25.19
CA ASP A 38 -12.71 -11.44 24.93
C ASP A 38 -13.03 -11.94 23.50
N LYS A 39 -13.95 -11.28 22.79
CA LYS A 39 -14.31 -11.64 21.41
C LYS A 39 -13.28 -11.14 20.38
N GLY A 40 -12.48 -10.16 20.74
CA GLY A 40 -11.52 -9.50 19.84
C GLY A 40 -12.17 -8.72 18.70
N SER A 41 -11.41 -7.84 18.05
CA SER A 41 -11.92 -7.10 16.89
C SER A 41 -12.11 -7.99 15.66
N ALA A 42 -12.83 -7.50 14.65
CA ALA A 42 -12.91 -8.15 13.35
C ALA A 42 -11.52 -8.36 12.72
N TYR A 43 -10.59 -7.42 12.93
CA TYR A 43 -9.21 -7.54 12.47
C TYR A 43 -8.41 -8.56 13.27
N GLN A 44 -8.53 -8.58 14.60
CA GLN A 44 -7.89 -9.61 15.41
C GLN A 44 -8.31 -11.02 14.97
N ASN A 45 -9.62 -11.21 14.74
CA ASN A 45 -10.18 -12.48 14.28
C ASN A 45 -9.69 -12.84 12.87
N TRP A 46 -9.64 -11.87 11.96
CA TRP A 46 -9.04 -12.05 10.63
C TRP A 46 -7.56 -12.44 10.71
N PHE A 47 -6.75 -11.70 11.49
CA PHE A 47 -5.33 -12.00 11.72
C PHE A 47 -5.13 -13.41 12.27
N ARG A 48 -5.99 -13.84 13.21
CA ARG A 48 -5.93 -15.19 13.76
C ARG A 48 -6.18 -16.23 12.68
N SER A 49 -7.22 -16.03 11.88
CA SER A 49 -7.59 -16.94 10.78
C SER A 49 -6.47 -17.07 9.75
N VAL A 50 -5.90 -15.94 9.28
CA VAL A 50 -4.88 -15.98 8.22
C VAL A 50 -3.49 -16.38 8.70
N ALA A 51 -3.21 -16.33 10.01
CA ALA A 51 -1.89 -16.64 10.56
C ALA A 51 -1.77 -18.03 11.23
N THR A 52 -2.89 -18.67 11.57
CA THR A 52 -2.91 -19.89 12.39
C THR A 52 -3.86 -20.96 11.85
N GLY A 53 -3.59 -22.22 12.18
CA GLY A 53 -4.47 -23.34 11.83
C GLY A 53 -4.46 -23.73 10.35
N LYS A 54 -5.53 -24.40 9.94
CA LYS A 54 -5.74 -24.93 8.57
C LYS A 54 -6.02 -23.84 7.53
N ASP A 55 -6.48 -22.68 7.98
CA ASP A 55 -6.86 -21.54 7.15
C ASP A 55 -5.71 -20.52 7.03
N ALA A 56 -4.55 -20.83 7.61
CA ALA A 56 -3.36 -20.00 7.52
C ALA A 56 -2.94 -19.80 6.06
N VAL A 57 -2.81 -18.55 5.64
CA VAL A 57 -2.50 -18.21 4.26
C VAL A 57 -1.02 -18.44 4.02
N VAL A 58 -0.71 -19.23 2.99
CA VAL A 58 0.65 -19.56 2.58
C VAL A 58 1.04 -18.84 1.28
N ASP A 59 2.33 -18.61 1.10
CA ASP A 59 2.86 -18.01 -0.12
C ASP A 59 2.89 -19.05 -1.25
N GLU A 60 1.85 -19.12 -2.07
CA GLU A 60 1.77 -20.08 -3.18
C GLU A 60 2.87 -19.87 -4.22
N ARG A 61 3.31 -18.63 -4.43
CA ARG A 61 4.40 -18.29 -5.37
C ARG A 61 5.72 -18.97 -5.01
N SER A 62 5.93 -19.18 -3.71
CA SER A 62 7.13 -19.84 -3.22
C SER A 62 7.18 -21.35 -3.48
N ARG A 63 6.04 -21.97 -3.84
CA ARG A 63 5.99 -23.36 -4.31
C ARG A 63 6.52 -23.47 -5.73
N GLU A 64 6.22 -22.51 -6.60
CA GLU A 64 6.68 -22.51 -8.00
C GLU A 64 8.18 -22.30 -8.11
N GLU A 65 8.75 -21.40 -7.29
CA GLU A 65 10.21 -21.18 -7.25
C GLU A 65 10.96 -22.24 -6.42
N GLY A 66 10.25 -23.17 -5.75
CA GLY A 66 10.85 -24.21 -4.89
C GLY A 66 11.56 -23.69 -3.63
N VAL A 67 11.47 -22.38 -3.34
CA VAL A 67 12.26 -21.72 -2.29
C VAL A 67 11.64 -21.90 -0.89
N PHE A 68 10.31 -21.81 -0.76
CA PHE A 68 9.64 -21.78 0.55
C PHE A 68 8.37 -22.65 0.66
N ASP A 69 8.49 -23.96 0.44
CA ASP A 69 7.35 -24.88 0.52
C ASP A 69 6.42 -24.65 1.76
N ASN A 70 5.17 -24.25 1.47
CA ASN A 70 4.05 -24.01 2.42
C ASN A 70 4.27 -22.92 3.48
N SER A 71 5.15 -21.95 3.26
CA SER A 71 5.46 -20.96 4.30
C SER A 71 4.34 -19.94 4.49
N ARG A 72 3.94 -19.69 5.75
CA ARG A 72 2.90 -18.69 6.08
C ARG A 72 3.30 -17.29 5.63
N LEU A 73 2.30 -16.51 5.19
CA LEU A 73 2.45 -15.09 4.89
C LEU A 73 2.43 -14.23 6.14
N ILE A 74 1.56 -14.56 7.09
CA ILE A 74 1.50 -13.92 8.39
C ILE A 74 1.74 -15.00 9.44
N ALA A 75 2.62 -14.74 10.38
CA ALA A 75 2.90 -15.64 11.47
C ALA A 75 2.61 -14.93 12.80
N TRP A 76 1.73 -15.57 13.57
CA TRP A 76 1.33 -15.13 14.90
C TRP A 76 1.20 -16.37 15.77
N LYS A 77 1.97 -16.41 16.87
CA LYS A 77 1.98 -17.57 17.76
C LYS A 77 0.68 -17.62 18.58
N THR A 78 0.08 -18.82 18.68
CA THR A 78 -1.25 -19.01 19.27
C THR A 78 -1.39 -18.50 20.71
N ASP A 79 -0.34 -18.66 21.54
CA ASP A 79 -0.31 -18.27 22.95
C ASP A 79 0.11 -16.81 23.20
N LYS A 80 0.26 -16.01 22.14
CA LYS A 80 0.70 -14.61 22.25
C LYS A 80 -0.46 -13.64 22.09
N PRO A 81 -0.45 -12.51 22.84
CA PRO A 81 -1.45 -11.47 22.69
C PRO A 81 -1.37 -10.82 21.31
N PHE A 82 -2.49 -10.27 20.86
CA PHE A 82 -2.58 -9.54 19.59
C PHE A 82 -1.88 -8.18 19.73
N LYS A 83 -0.57 -8.17 19.51
CA LYS A 83 0.29 -6.99 19.58
C LYS A 83 1.23 -6.96 18.40
N ARG A 84 1.60 -5.77 17.94
CA ARG A 84 2.54 -5.55 16.82
C ARG A 84 3.84 -6.34 16.96
N GLU A 85 4.36 -6.49 18.17
CA GLU A 85 5.59 -7.25 18.47
C GLU A 85 5.48 -8.77 18.24
N ASN A 86 4.25 -9.30 18.22
CA ASN A 86 3.97 -10.73 18.05
C ASN A 86 3.50 -11.09 16.64
N LEU A 87 3.38 -10.11 15.74
CA LEU A 87 2.98 -10.29 14.35
C LEU A 87 4.19 -10.19 13.43
N PHE A 88 4.35 -11.19 12.58
CA PHE A 88 5.42 -11.25 11.60
C PHE A 88 4.83 -11.45 10.20
N PHE A 89 5.45 -10.82 9.22
CA PHE A 89 5.00 -10.82 7.83
C PHE A 89 6.10 -11.33 6.93
N ARG A 90 5.73 -12.21 6.01
CA ARG A 90 6.57 -12.61 4.91
C ARG A 90 6.44 -11.58 3.81
N THR A 91 7.55 -10.95 3.49
CA THR A 91 7.57 -9.91 2.47
C THR A 91 7.42 -10.52 1.08
N VAL A 92 6.63 -9.90 0.22
CA VAL A 92 6.35 -10.37 -1.15
C VAL A 92 7.52 -10.14 -2.10
N ASP A 93 8.40 -9.20 -1.78
CA ASP A 93 9.52 -8.79 -2.60
C ASP A 93 10.86 -9.47 -2.22
N SER A 94 11.03 -9.85 -0.94
CA SER A 94 12.25 -10.53 -0.47
C SER A 94 12.01 -11.92 0.13
N GLY A 95 10.76 -12.31 0.42
CA GLY A 95 10.42 -13.60 1.03
C GLY A 95 10.84 -13.74 2.50
N ARG A 96 11.36 -12.66 3.10
CA ARG A 96 11.84 -12.64 4.49
C ARG A 96 10.67 -12.54 5.44
N LEU A 97 10.74 -13.26 6.55
CA LEU A 97 9.79 -13.14 7.65
C LEU A 97 10.28 -12.05 8.61
N LEU A 98 9.60 -10.90 8.66
CA LEU A 98 10.01 -9.72 9.41
C LEU A 98 8.97 -9.34 10.48
N PRO A 99 9.39 -8.83 11.65
CA PRO A 99 8.47 -8.43 12.70
C PRO A 99 7.80 -7.08 12.39
N MET A 100 6.50 -6.97 12.67
CA MET A 100 5.71 -5.78 12.36
C MET A 100 6.18 -4.52 13.10
N HIS A 101 6.57 -4.66 14.36
CA HIS A 101 6.98 -3.53 15.20
C HIS A 101 8.28 -2.84 14.74
N LEU A 102 9.06 -3.44 13.83
CA LEU A 102 10.29 -2.83 13.29
C LEU A 102 10.10 -2.21 11.89
N ALA A 103 8.90 -2.31 11.32
CA ALA A 103 8.61 -1.78 9.99
C ALA A 103 8.13 -0.33 10.08
N ASP A 104 9.06 0.57 10.39
CA ASP A 104 8.79 2.00 10.50
C ASP A 104 8.55 2.64 9.14
N PHE A 105 7.57 3.54 9.07
CA PHE A 105 7.19 4.24 7.85
C PHE A 105 6.63 5.62 8.13
N ARG A 106 6.77 6.50 7.15
CA ARG A 106 6.07 7.78 7.10
C ARG A 106 5.00 7.76 6.02
N ILE A 107 4.00 8.62 6.18
CA ILE A 107 2.92 8.78 5.21
C ILE A 107 3.07 10.15 4.55
N GLN A 108 3.05 10.17 3.23
CA GLN A 108 3.11 11.40 2.45
C GLN A 108 1.76 11.59 1.74
N ILE A 109 0.96 12.51 2.27
CA ILE A 109 -0.35 12.81 1.70
C ILE A 109 -0.16 13.91 0.67
N TYR A 110 -0.45 13.63 -0.59
CA TYR A 110 -0.40 14.60 -1.67
C TYR A 110 -1.82 15.06 -2.01
N GLY A 111 -2.06 16.36 -1.97
CA GLY A 111 -3.38 16.93 -2.19
C GLY A 111 -3.33 18.28 -2.88
N HIS A 112 -4.39 18.62 -3.61
CA HIS A 112 -4.54 19.95 -4.18
C HIS A 112 -4.82 20.96 -3.05
N LYS A 113 -4.36 22.22 -3.16
CA LYS A 113 -4.55 23.26 -2.13
C LYS A 113 -6.00 23.36 -1.63
N TYR A 114 -6.98 23.31 -2.54
CA TYR A 114 -8.41 23.34 -2.19
C TYR A 114 -8.87 22.14 -1.35
N ALA A 115 -8.28 20.96 -1.55
CA ALA A 115 -8.60 19.80 -0.71
C ALA A 115 -8.14 20.06 0.74
N TYR A 116 -6.98 20.68 0.90
CA TYR A 116 -6.48 21.07 2.22
C TYR A 116 -7.24 22.21 2.85
N GLU A 117 -7.61 23.25 2.10
CA GLU A 117 -8.48 24.32 2.60
C GLU A 117 -9.81 23.76 3.13
N LYS A 118 -10.41 22.79 2.41
CA LYS A 118 -11.64 22.11 2.86
C LYS A 118 -11.41 21.30 4.15
N LEU A 119 -10.28 20.59 4.25
CA LEU A 119 -9.93 19.81 5.44
C LEU A 119 -9.63 20.72 6.64
N ASP A 120 -8.92 21.83 6.43
CA ASP A 120 -8.59 22.81 7.47
C ASP A 120 -9.83 23.54 7.99
N ALA A 121 -10.84 23.74 7.13
CA ALA A 121 -12.13 24.29 7.53
C ALA A 121 -13.06 23.27 8.22
N SER A 122 -12.74 21.98 8.22
CA SER A 122 -13.58 20.95 8.85
C SER A 122 -13.34 20.85 10.36
N GLU A 123 -14.27 20.24 11.08
CA GLU A 123 -14.13 20.00 12.52
C GLU A 123 -12.90 19.12 12.80
N GLY A 124 -12.02 19.58 13.71
CA GLY A 124 -10.72 18.94 13.97
C GLY A 124 -9.62 19.25 12.94
N GLY A 125 -9.95 19.98 11.86
CA GLY A 125 -9.02 20.37 10.81
C GLY A 125 -8.40 19.18 10.07
N ARG A 126 -7.36 19.44 9.26
CA ARG A 126 -6.66 18.37 8.53
C ARG A 126 -6.07 17.28 9.43
N LYS A 127 -5.60 17.65 10.63
CA LYS A 127 -5.02 16.71 11.61
C LYS A 127 -6.08 15.76 12.16
N GLY A 128 -7.25 16.28 12.54
CA GLY A 128 -8.38 15.47 12.97
C GLY A 128 -8.86 14.54 11.87
N TRP A 129 -8.97 15.03 10.64
CA TRP A 129 -9.30 14.19 9.49
C TRP A 129 -8.28 13.07 9.28
N ALA A 130 -6.98 13.37 9.27
CA ALA A 130 -5.94 12.37 9.07
C ALA A 130 -5.95 11.33 10.19
N TYR A 131 -6.16 11.73 11.44
CA TYR A 131 -6.30 10.82 12.56
C TYR A 131 -7.45 9.83 12.36
N ILE A 132 -8.64 10.33 11.98
CA ILE A 132 -9.81 9.49 11.71
C ILE A 132 -9.56 8.57 10.51
N TYR A 133 -9.15 9.13 9.38
CA TYR A 133 -8.87 8.40 8.16
C TYR A 133 -7.84 7.29 8.42
N LEU A 134 -6.68 7.63 8.97
CA LEU A 134 -5.63 6.65 9.20
C LEU A 134 -6.04 5.61 10.25
N SER A 135 -6.80 5.96 11.28
CA SER A 135 -7.34 4.96 12.23
C SER A 135 -8.21 3.92 11.51
N CYS A 136 -9.04 4.34 10.56
CA CYS A 136 -9.90 3.44 9.78
C CYS A 136 -9.13 2.53 8.82
N TYR A 137 -7.98 2.98 8.32
CA TYR A 137 -7.17 2.23 7.34
C TYR A 137 -5.90 1.61 7.93
N MET A 138 -5.59 1.84 9.21
CA MET A 138 -4.28 1.52 9.80
C MET A 138 -3.91 0.04 9.65
N TYR A 139 -4.82 -0.89 9.97
CA TYR A 139 -4.54 -2.32 9.79
C TYR A 139 -4.19 -2.68 8.34
N ARG A 140 -4.90 -2.11 7.36
CA ARG A 140 -4.65 -2.35 5.93
C ARG A 140 -3.31 -1.76 5.51
N ILE A 141 -3.00 -0.53 5.94
CA ILE A 141 -1.72 0.13 5.68
C ILE A 141 -0.57 -0.67 6.30
N LEU A 142 -0.73 -1.16 7.53
CA LEU A 142 0.25 -2.01 8.19
C LEU A 142 0.47 -3.32 7.46
N VAL A 143 -0.59 -4.00 7.01
CA VAL A 143 -0.47 -5.21 6.19
C VAL A 143 0.31 -4.90 4.90
N LEU A 144 -0.09 -3.87 4.16
CA LEU A 144 0.58 -3.46 2.92
C LEU A 144 2.05 -3.13 3.17
N ARG A 145 2.35 -2.34 4.22
CA ARG A 145 3.72 -1.99 4.56
C ARG A 145 4.56 -3.21 4.90
N ASN A 146 4.05 -4.08 5.75
CA ASN A 146 4.81 -5.21 6.27
C ASN A 146 4.99 -6.34 5.25
N MET A 147 4.19 -6.34 4.19
CA MET A 147 4.40 -7.19 3.03
C MET A 147 5.54 -6.68 2.12
N HIS A 148 6.11 -5.50 2.34
CA HIS A 148 7.19 -4.94 1.52
C HIS A 148 8.44 -4.63 2.34
N ASP A 149 9.52 -5.38 2.10
CA ASP A 149 10.83 -5.14 2.73
C ASP A 149 11.46 -3.86 2.17
N ARG A 150 11.38 -3.69 0.84
CA ARG A 150 12.06 -2.62 0.10
C ARG A 150 11.09 -1.52 -0.32
N GLY A 151 11.52 -0.28 -0.18
CA GLY A 151 10.77 0.90 -0.66
C GLY A 151 9.50 1.22 0.12
N GLY A 152 9.08 0.39 1.08
CA GLY A 152 7.87 0.62 1.87
C GLY A 152 8.00 1.72 2.94
N ALA A 153 9.20 2.29 3.16
CA ALA A 153 9.47 3.35 4.15
C ALA A 153 8.57 4.56 4.01
N ASP A 154 8.19 4.86 2.78
CA ASP A 154 7.50 6.07 2.40
C ASP A 154 6.24 5.70 1.63
N ILE A 155 5.07 5.93 2.24
CA ILE A 155 3.78 5.55 1.67
C ILE A 155 3.07 6.79 1.12
N PRO A 156 3.04 6.98 -0.21
CA PRO A 156 2.30 8.08 -0.81
C PRO A 156 0.80 7.77 -0.83
N ILE A 157 0.00 8.74 -0.34
CA ILE A 157 -1.46 8.76 -0.44
C ILE A 157 -1.84 9.98 -1.27
N ILE A 158 -2.52 9.78 -2.40
CA ILE A 158 -2.98 10.87 -3.26
C ILE A 158 -4.46 11.12 -2.98
N LEU A 159 -4.79 12.34 -2.54
CA LEU A 159 -6.17 12.79 -2.41
C LEU A 159 -6.71 13.17 -3.78
N THR A 160 -7.83 12.54 -4.16
CA THR A 160 -8.52 12.82 -5.42
C THR A 160 -9.97 13.21 -5.16
N ALA A 161 -10.61 13.84 -6.14
CA ALA A 161 -12.06 14.06 -6.11
C ALA A 161 -12.74 13.23 -7.21
N TRP A 162 -12.26 12.01 -7.43
CA TRP A 162 -12.69 11.12 -8.51
C TRP A 162 -13.73 10.12 -8.01
N ASP A 163 -14.76 9.85 -8.81
CA ASP A 163 -15.60 8.67 -8.59
C ASP A 163 -14.86 7.38 -9.00
N ASP A 164 -15.49 6.24 -8.79
CA ASP A 164 -14.90 4.92 -9.10
C ASP A 164 -14.65 4.74 -10.60
N GLU A 165 -15.48 5.30 -11.47
CA GLU A 165 -15.32 5.19 -12.93
C GLU A 165 -14.10 5.98 -13.41
N HIS A 166 -13.91 7.20 -12.89
CA HIS A 166 -12.74 8.03 -13.14
C HIS A 166 -11.48 7.38 -12.59
N THR A 167 -11.54 6.87 -11.36
CA THR A 167 -10.43 6.17 -10.72
C THR A 167 -10.03 4.94 -11.51
N LYS A 168 -11.01 4.14 -11.97
CA LYS A 168 -10.77 2.98 -12.83
C LYS A 168 -10.07 3.37 -14.12
N ARG A 169 -10.57 4.38 -14.83
CA ARG A 169 -9.96 4.88 -16.08
C ARG A 169 -8.53 5.35 -15.87
N ALA A 170 -8.25 6.06 -14.77
CA ALA A 170 -6.91 6.51 -14.41
C ALA A 170 -5.95 5.33 -14.16
N LEU A 171 -6.37 4.35 -13.36
CA LEU A 171 -5.55 3.17 -13.07
C LEU A 171 -5.33 2.28 -14.29
N ASP A 172 -6.36 2.09 -15.12
CA ASP A 172 -6.25 1.35 -16.38
C ASP A 172 -5.29 2.07 -17.35
N TYR A 173 -5.33 3.41 -17.40
CA TYR A 173 -4.36 4.19 -18.18
C TYR A 173 -2.92 3.96 -17.74
N TRP A 174 -2.59 4.05 -16.44
CA TRP A 174 -1.22 3.82 -15.99
C TRP A 174 -0.78 2.36 -16.20
N THR A 175 -1.70 1.41 -16.04
CA THR A 175 -1.45 -0.01 -16.30
C THR A 175 -1.09 -0.24 -17.76
N ASP A 176 -1.86 0.32 -18.68
CA ASP A 176 -1.56 0.16 -20.10
C ASP A 176 -0.35 1.00 -20.54
N LEU A 177 -0.20 2.22 -20.01
CA LEU A 177 0.97 3.05 -20.24
C LEU A 177 2.23 2.28 -19.86
N SER A 178 2.23 1.56 -18.74
CA SER A 178 3.39 0.80 -18.27
C SER A 178 3.91 -0.26 -19.24
N LYS A 179 3.07 -0.74 -20.16
CA LYS A 179 3.45 -1.72 -21.20
C LYS A 179 4.44 -1.15 -22.22
N GLY A 180 4.48 0.17 -22.40
CA GLY A 180 5.39 0.83 -23.34
C GLY A 180 5.05 0.64 -24.81
N GLU A 181 3.81 0.24 -25.10
CA GLU A 181 3.33 -0.04 -26.46
C GLU A 181 2.85 1.23 -27.20
N TRP A 182 2.54 2.30 -26.46
CA TRP A 182 1.93 3.51 -27.02
C TRP A 182 2.97 4.51 -27.51
N CYS A 183 2.79 5.01 -28.73
CA CYS A 183 3.53 6.20 -29.18
C CYS A 183 3.05 7.47 -28.46
N ASP A 184 3.84 8.55 -28.54
CA ASP A 184 3.52 9.83 -27.88
C ASP A 184 2.11 10.37 -28.26
N GLU A 185 1.66 10.14 -29.50
CA GLU A 185 0.34 10.58 -29.95
C GLU A 185 -0.80 9.72 -29.37
N GLU A 186 -0.63 8.41 -29.34
CA GLU A 186 -1.60 7.50 -28.70
C GLU A 186 -1.73 7.78 -27.20
N GLN A 187 -0.62 8.06 -26.53
CA GLN A 187 -0.62 8.46 -25.13
C GLN A 187 -1.49 9.70 -24.91
N ARG A 188 -1.31 10.76 -25.71
CA ARG A 188 -2.13 11.97 -25.66
C ARG A 188 -3.61 11.67 -25.93
N LEU A 189 -3.90 10.91 -26.98
CA LEU A 189 -5.27 10.56 -27.37
C LEU A 189 -5.99 9.75 -26.27
N ARG A 190 -5.29 8.89 -25.53
CA ARG A 190 -5.85 8.09 -24.43
C ARG A 190 -5.93 8.86 -23.11
N CYS A 191 -5.07 9.84 -22.91
CA CYS A 191 -5.10 10.74 -21.76
C CYS A 191 -6.28 11.74 -21.84
N ASN A 192 -6.57 12.25 -23.04
CA ASN A 192 -7.63 13.24 -23.29
C ASN A 192 -9.02 12.88 -22.75
N PRO A 193 -9.56 11.66 -22.96
CA PRO A 193 -10.86 11.24 -22.40
C PRO A 193 -10.92 11.23 -20.87
N ILE A 194 -9.77 11.10 -20.18
CA ILE A 194 -9.68 11.09 -18.73
C ILE A 194 -9.65 12.55 -18.20
N HIS A 195 -9.02 13.46 -18.95
CA HIS A 195 -9.11 14.89 -18.69
C HIS A 195 -10.53 15.42 -18.88
N SER A 196 -11.21 14.99 -19.95
CA SER A 196 -12.54 15.50 -20.28
C SER A 196 -13.59 14.86 -19.40
N ASN A 197 -13.85 15.46 -18.24
CA ASN A 197 -15.05 15.17 -17.48
C ASN A 197 -16.24 15.80 -18.23
N ARG A 198 -16.79 15.06 -19.21
CA ARG A 198 -18.11 15.27 -19.82
C ARG A 198 -18.42 16.73 -20.26
N PHE A 199 -17.76 17.26 -21.28
CA PHE A 199 -18.42 18.20 -22.22
C PHE A 199 -17.69 18.26 -23.58
N ARG A 200 -18.43 17.96 -24.66
CA ARG A 200 -18.03 18.25 -26.05
C ARG A 200 -18.03 19.77 -26.23
N ARG A 201 -16.86 20.37 -26.53
CA ARG A 201 -16.69 21.47 -27.50
C ARG A 201 -15.20 21.76 -27.72
N SER A 202 -14.73 21.22 -28.85
CA SER A 202 -13.68 21.66 -29.78
C SER A 202 -12.72 22.84 -29.44
N HIS A 203 -11.42 22.56 -29.64
CA HIS A 203 -10.26 23.41 -29.99
C HIS A 203 -9.37 24.03 -28.88
N SER A 204 -8.30 23.29 -28.47
CA SER A 204 -6.88 23.73 -28.41
C SER A 204 -6.09 23.04 -27.26
N PRO A 205 -4.83 22.59 -27.42
CA PRO A 205 -4.29 21.50 -26.59
C PRO A 205 -3.47 21.89 -25.34
N VAL A 206 -3.17 23.17 -25.05
CA VAL A 206 -2.14 23.47 -24.01
C VAL A 206 -2.48 24.63 -23.06
N GLN A 207 -3.31 25.59 -23.46
CA GLN A 207 -3.64 26.76 -22.61
C GLN A 207 -4.94 26.62 -21.81
N GLU A 208 -5.73 25.57 -22.03
CA GLU A 208 -7.03 25.39 -21.39
C GLU A 208 -7.02 24.53 -20.14
N CYS A 209 -5.89 23.92 -19.74
CA CYS A 209 -5.86 23.15 -18.48
C CYS A 209 -6.23 24.04 -17.27
N ASP A 210 -5.82 25.31 -17.27
CA ASP A 210 -6.17 26.31 -16.25
C ASP A 210 -7.61 26.85 -16.35
N ALA A 211 -8.25 26.80 -17.52
CA ALA A 211 -9.65 27.21 -17.71
C ALA A 211 -10.62 26.04 -17.44
N PHE A 212 -10.21 24.82 -17.76
CA PHE A 212 -10.93 23.56 -17.55
C PHE A 212 -10.96 23.18 -16.05
N CYS A 213 -9.90 23.49 -15.30
CA CYS A 213 -9.85 23.38 -13.84
C CYS A 213 -10.87 24.26 -13.09
N ARG A 214 -11.52 25.24 -13.75
CA ARG A 214 -12.52 26.12 -13.12
C ARG A 214 -13.85 25.43 -12.84
N HIS A 215 -14.11 24.25 -13.41
CA HIS A 215 -15.40 23.55 -13.27
C HIS A 215 -15.28 22.07 -12.84
N GLN A 216 -14.67 21.85 -11.65
CA GLN A 216 -15.24 21.03 -10.55
C GLN A 216 -14.52 19.74 -10.06
N VAL A 217 -13.38 19.30 -10.58
CA VAL A 217 -12.65 18.15 -9.97
C VAL A 217 -11.15 18.42 -9.89
N LEU A 218 -10.67 18.72 -8.68
CA LEU A 218 -9.25 18.95 -8.38
C LEU A 218 -8.74 17.91 -7.35
N PRO A 219 -7.54 17.36 -7.54
CA PRO A 219 -6.68 17.53 -8.71
C PRO A 219 -7.27 16.94 -10.00
N CYS A 220 -6.96 17.58 -11.12
CA CYS A 220 -7.28 17.02 -12.43
C CYS A 220 -6.35 15.83 -12.73
N PHE A 221 -6.74 14.99 -13.69
CA PHE A 221 -5.94 13.82 -14.05
C PHE A 221 -4.49 14.16 -14.41
N TYR A 222 -4.24 15.29 -15.07
CA TYR A 222 -2.88 15.70 -15.47
C TYR A 222 -1.97 15.93 -14.26
N GLN A 223 -2.47 16.65 -13.25
CA GLN A 223 -1.73 16.94 -12.02
C GLN A 223 -1.40 15.63 -11.29
N THR A 224 -2.35 14.69 -11.23
CA THR A 224 -2.13 13.39 -10.61
C THR A 224 -1.19 12.51 -11.43
N ASP A 225 -1.31 12.48 -12.75
CA ASP A 225 -0.43 11.74 -13.65
C ASP A 225 1.03 12.20 -13.54
N LEU A 226 1.24 13.52 -13.51
CA LEU A 226 2.56 14.10 -13.26
C LEU A 226 3.13 13.60 -11.93
N LEU A 227 2.34 13.65 -10.85
CA LEU A 227 2.80 13.15 -9.55
C LEU A 227 3.11 11.66 -9.58
N VAL A 228 2.24 10.82 -10.15
CA VAL A 228 2.46 9.38 -10.24
C VAL A 228 3.75 9.08 -11.01
N ARG A 229 3.95 9.67 -12.19
CA ARG A 229 5.17 9.47 -12.97
C ARG A 229 6.41 10.00 -12.23
N SER A 230 6.32 11.13 -11.53
CA SER A 230 7.41 11.67 -10.72
C SER A 230 7.79 10.73 -9.57
N LEU A 231 6.80 10.23 -8.80
CA LEU A 231 7.02 9.26 -7.71
C LEU A 231 7.71 7.98 -8.19
N LEU A 232 7.46 7.56 -9.42
CA LEU A 232 8.00 6.32 -9.99
C LEU A 232 9.33 6.49 -10.72
N SER A 233 9.59 7.66 -11.31
CA SER A 233 10.71 7.85 -12.24
C SER A 233 11.68 8.97 -11.89
N ASP A 234 11.32 9.93 -11.05
CA ASP A 234 12.19 11.07 -10.71
C ASP A 234 13.20 10.67 -9.61
N PRO A 235 14.52 10.74 -9.88
CA PRO A 235 15.55 10.54 -8.87
C PRO A 235 15.41 11.46 -7.65
N ALA A 236 14.90 12.68 -7.83
CA ALA A 236 14.77 13.68 -6.77
C ALA A 236 13.80 13.27 -5.64
N VAL A 237 12.89 12.33 -5.91
CA VAL A 237 11.99 11.77 -4.88
C VAL A 237 12.76 10.98 -3.81
N GLY A 238 13.93 10.44 -4.15
CA GLY A 238 14.77 9.74 -3.16
C GLY A 238 14.24 8.40 -2.65
N TYR A 239 13.12 7.89 -3.19
CA TYR A 239 12.61 6.53 -3.02
C TYR A 239 11.80 6.11 -4.27
N VAL A 240 11.46 4.82 -4.39
CA VAL A 240 10.45 4.32 -5.33
C VAL A 240 9.45 3.51 -4.51
N PRO A 241 8.18 3.95 -4.39
CA PRO A 241 7.19 3.24 -3.59
C PRO A 241 6.86 1.89 -4.21
N PRO A 242 6.61 0.84 -3.41
CA PRO A 242 6.06 -0.42 -3.92
C PRO A 242 4.60 -0.27 -4.37
N PHE A 243 3.90 0.70 -3.82
CA PHE A 243 2.51 1.01 -4.14
C PHE A 243 2.16 2.46 -3.82
N ILE A 244 1.14 2.99 -4.49
CA ILE A 244 0.57 4.33 -4.26
C ILE A 244 -0.90 4.16 -3.90
N ILE A 245 -1.34 4.77 -2.79
CA ILE A 245 -2.74 4.74 -2.37
C ILE A 245 -3.46 5.95 -2.97
N PHE A 246 -4.63 5.73 -3.54
CA PHE A 246 -5.53 6.80 -3.98
C PHE A 246 -6.73 6.82 -3.05
N HIS A 247 -6.96 7.95 -2.41
CA HIS A 247 -8.13 8.17 -1.57
C HIS A 247 -9.05 9.17 -2.25
N SER A 248 -10.28 8.76 -2.54
CA SER A 248 -11.29 9.66 -3.06
C SER A 248 -11.99 10.42 -1.94
N MET A 249 -12.05 11.74 -2.11
CA MET A 249 -12.69 12.70 -1.21
C MET A 249 -14.17 12.94 -1.56
N VAL A 250 -14.70 12.25 -2.58
CA VAL A 250 -16.13 12.33 -2.92
C VAL A 250 -16.95 11.41 -1.99
N PRO A 251 -18.22 11.73 -1.73
CA PRO A 251 -19.09 10.84 -0.96
C PRO A 251 -19.14 9.45 -1.60
N ASN A 252 -18.96 8.41 -0.78
CA ASN A 252 -18.90 6.99 -1.20
C ASN A 252 -17.76 6.65 -2.18
N GLY A 253 -16.78 7.54 -2.37
CA GLY A 253 -15.59 7.23 -3.16
C GLY A 253 -14.74 6.15 -2.51
N ASN A 254 -14.28 5.19 -3.31
CA ASN A 254 -13.42 4.12 -2.80
C ASN A 254 -11.97 4.58 -2.62
N THR A 255 -11.27 3.90 -1.70
CA THR A 255 -9.81 3.94 -1.65
C THR A 255 -9.28 2.77 -2.48
N CYS A 256 -8.24 2.97 -3.28
CA CYS A 256 -7.64 1.91 -4.10
C CYS A 256 -6.12 2.09 -4.20
N ILE A 257 -5.45 1.13 -4.84
CA ILE A 257 -3.99 1.06 -4.88
C ILE A 257 -3.50 0.86 -6.31
N LEU A 258 -2.43 1.57 -6.68
CA LEU A 258 -1.58 1.24 -7.81
C LEU A 258 -0.28 0.59 -7.32
N PHE A 259 -0.11 -0.69 -7.58
CA PHE A 259 1.12 -1.43 -7.29
C PHE A 259 2.14 -1.24 -8.41
N THR A 260 3.41 -1.07 -8.07
CA THR A 260 4.46 -0.76 -9.07
C THR A 260 4.96 -1.97 -9.86
N LYS A 261 4.56 -3.18 -9.46
CA LYS A 261 4.74 -4.43 -10.23
C LYS A 261 3.83 -5.53 -9.68
N PRO A 262 3.57 -6.62 -10.43
CA PRO A 262 2.63 -7.66 -10.01
C PRO A 262 3.07 -8.37 -8.72
N LEU A 263 4.38 -8.51 -8.50
CA LEU A 263 4.93 -9.13 -7.30
C LEU A 263 4.58 -8.35 -6.01
N HIS A 264 4.37 -7.03 -6.09
CA HIS A 264 3.99 -6.18 -4.96
C HIS A 264 2.53 -6.35 -4.54
N VAL A 265 1.69 -6.98 -5.37
CA VAL A 265 0.29 -7.21 -5.02
C VAL A 265 0.23 -8.30 -3.95
N PRO A 266 -0.39 -8.04 -2.77
CA PRO A 266 -0.69 -9.11 -1.82
C PRO A 266 -1.55 -10.19 -2.49
N PRO A 267 -1.31 -11.47 -2.20
CA PRO A 267 -2.07 -12.53 -2.86
C PRO A 267 -3.56 -12.46 -2.49
N PRO A 268 -4.48 -12.77 -3.42
CA PRO A 268 -5.92 -12.73 -3.15
C PRO A 268 -6.34 -13.60 -1.97
N SER A 269 -5.66 -14.72 -1.74
CA SER A 269 -5.87 -15.59 -0.57
C SER A 269 -5.71 -14.86 0.76
N LEU A 270 -4.94 -13.77 0.81
CA LEU A 270 -4.81 -12.92 1.99
C LEU A 270 -5.88 -11.82 2.04
N THR A 271 -6.26 -11.22 0.91
CA THR A 271 -7.06 -9.98 0.88
C THR A 271 -8.54 -10.18 0.63
N HIS A 272 -8.97 -11.34 0.11
CA HIS A 272 -10.37 -11.59 -0.30
C HIS A 272 -11.39 -11.51 0.85
N ASN A 273 -10.96 -11.75 2.08
CA ASN A 273 -11.80 -11.77 3.28
C ASN A 273 -11.41 -10.67 4.28
N TRP A 274 -10.81 -9.57 3.81
CA TRP A 274 -10.54 -8.43 4.69
C TRP A 274 -11.80 -7.97 5.41
N PRO A 275 -11.73 -7.64 6.70
CA PRO A 275 -12.87 -7.08 7.41
C PRO A 275 -13.41 -5.85 6.68
N ALA A 276 -14.70 -5.86 6.34
CA ALA A 276 -15.40 -4.70 5.78
C ALA A 276 -15.86 -3.77 6.91
N SER A 277 -14.90 -3.13 7.57
CA SER A 277 -15.19 -2.14 8.60
C SER A 277 -14.19 -0.98 8.60
N CYS A 278 -14.61 0.13 9.21
CA CYS A 278 -13.79 1.29 9.52
C CYS A 278 -13.10 1.20 10.88
N ASN A 279 -13.05 0.00 11.48
CA ASN A 279 -12.56 -0.27 12.83
C ASN A 279 -13.35 0.35 13.99
N ALA A 280 -14.45 1.05 13.74
CA ALA A 280 -15.36 1.44 14.81
C ALA A 280 -16.13 0.20 15.33
N LEU A 281 -16.18 0.04 16.65
CA LEU A 281 -16.73 -1.14 17.34
C LEU A 281 -18.16 -1.49 16.94
N GLU A 282 -18.97 -0.47 16.71
CA GLU A 282 -20.40 -0.57 16.41
C GLU A 282 -20.69 -0.21 14.93
N CYS A 283 -19.70 -0.34 14.05
CA CYS A 283 -19.90 -0.08 12.64
C CYS A 283 -20.69 -1.22 11.99
N GLU A 284 -21.99 -1.02 11.80
CA GLU A 284 -22.87 -1.98 11.09
C GLU A 284 -22.89 -1.78 9.57
N ARG A 285 -22.19 -0.75 9.07
CA ARG A 285 -22.17 -0.40 7.65
C ARG A 285 -21.28 -1.36 6.87
N ALA A 286 -21.90 -2.23 6.06
CA ALA A 286 -21.21 -3.18 5.20
C ALA A 286 -20.30 -2.51 4.14
N ASP A 287 -20.51 -1.23 3.84
CA ASP A 287 -19.78 -0.41 2.88
C ASP A 287 -18.78 0.55 3.54
N CYS A 288 -18.46 0.37 4.84
CA CYS A 288 -17.66 1.35 5.56
C CYS A 288 -16.15 1.21 5.33
N ALA A 289 -15.51 2.33 4.97
CA ALA A 289 -14.06 2.45 4.68
C ALA A 289 -13.51 1.41 3.69
N PRO A 290 -14.10 1.29 2.48
CA PRO A 290 -13.69 0.29 1.52
C PRO A 290 -12.34 0.66 0.91
N LEU A 291 -11.33 -0.15 1.23
CA LEU A 291 -10.20 -0.36 0.35
C LEU A 291 -10.62 -1.37 -0.72
N ASP A 292 -10.82 -0.91 -1.94
CA ASP A 292 -11.26 -1.75 -3.05
C ASP A 292 -10.06 -2.37 -3.78
N MET A 293 -9.78 -3.63 -3.45
CA MET A 293 -8.75 -4.42 -4.14
C MET A 293 -9.14 -4.81 -5.56
N ASN A 294 -10.43 -4.83 -5.91
CA ASN A 294 -10.88 -5.10 -7.29
C ASN A 294 -10.71 -3.87 -8.19
N LEU A 295 -10.85 -2.67 -7.63
CA LEU A 295 -10.53 -1.43 -8.33
C LEU A 295 -9.01 -1.21 -8.45
N SER A 296 -8.23 -1.72 -7.50
CA SER A 296 -6.77 -1.63 -7.50
C SER A 296 -6.13 -2.26 -8.75
N ARG A 297 -4.96 -1.78 -9.13
CA ARG A 297 -4.20 -2.23 -10.33
C ARG A 297 -2.74 -2.43 -10.02
N SER A 298 -2.06 -3.13 -10.92
CA SER A 298 -0.62 -3.30 -10.91
C SER A 298 -0.05 -2.94 -12.26
N LEU A 299 1.06 -2.20 -12.27
CA LEU A 299 1.86 -2.01 -13.48
C LEU A 299 2.46 -3.33 -13.93
N VAL A 300 2.85 -3.43 -15.20
CA VAL A 300 3.55 -4.63 -15.70
C VAL A 300 4.92 -4.80 -15.04
N ASP A 301 5.42 -6.04 -15.01
CA ASP A 301 6.79 -6.28 -14.56
C ASP A 301 7.79 -5.56 -15.46
N LYS A 302 8.86 -5.03 -14.86
CA LYS A 302 9.87 -4.19 -15.55
C LYS A 302 9.28 -3.01 -16.33
N SER A 303 8.18 -2.43 -15.84
CA SER A 303 7.59 -1.21 -16.37
C SER A 303 8.62 -0.09 -16.54
N HIS A 304 8.65 0.54 -17.72
CA HIS A 304 9.51 1.69 -17.99
C HIS A 304 9.10 2.96 -17.22
N MET A 305 7.92 2.97 -16.61
CA MET A 305 7.49 4.06 -15.73
C MET A 305 8.23 4.04 -14.39
N VAL A 306 8.75 2.88 -13.99
CA VAL A 306 9.38 2.67 -12.68
C VAL A 306 10.89 2.62 -12.89
N ARG A 307 11.60 3.60 -12.33
CA ARG A 307 13.07 3.59 -12.41
C ARG A 307 13.65 2.42 -11.64
N GLU A 308 14.79 1.93 -12.08
CA GLU A 308 15.56 0.98 -11.28
C GLU A 308 16.04 1.65 -9.99
N TRP A 309 15.70 1.03 -8.86
CA TRP A 309 16.15 1.48 -7.55
C TRP A 309 17.53 0.90 -7.26
N ALA A 310 18.59 1.67 -7.56
CA ALA A 310 19.99 1.24 -7.46
C ALA A 310 20.42 0.77 -6.05
N ASN A 311 19.68 1.14 -4.99
CA ASN A 311 19.94 0.68 -3.63
C ASN A 311 19.27 -0.67 -3.28
N VAL A 312 18.57 -1.30 -4.23
CA VAL A 312 18.22 -2.72 -4.09
C VAL A 312 19.45 -3.50 -4.50
N GLY A 313 20.34 -3.79 -3.54
CA GLY A 313 21.40 -4.77 -3.77
C GLY A 313 20.80 -6.03 -4.41
N PRO A 314 21.49 -6.66 -5.37
CA PRO A 314 20.93 -7.76 -6.14
C PRO A 314 20.31 -8.78 -5.19
N ARG A 315 19.20 -9.40 -5.61
CA ARG A 315 18.72 -10.66 -5.03
C ARG A 315 19.86 -11.64 -5.29
N ARG A 316 20.91 -11.62 -4.48
CA ARG A 316 22.00 -12.58 -4.59
C ARG A 316 21.31 -13.90 -4.31
N THR A 317 21.05 -14.65 -5.37
CA THR A 317 21.06 -16.10 -5.31
C THR A 317 22.47 -16.45 -4.89
N LEU A 318 22.76 -16.23 -3.61
CA LEU A 318 23.90 -16.83 -2.98
C LEU A 318 23.63 -18.31 -3.18
N ASP A 319 24.50 -18.96 -3.94
CA ASP A 319 24.59 -20.41 -4.09
C ASP A 319 25.03 -21.06 -2.75
N VAL A 320 24.56 -20.46 -1.65
CA VAL A 320 24.83 -20.79 -0.28
C VAL A 320 23.63 -21.59 0.17
N LYS A 321 23.89 -22.85 0.47
CA LYS A 321 22.91 -23.76 1.06
C LYS A 321 22.36 -23.15 2.37
N LEU A 322 21.15 -22.60 2.31
CA LEU A 322 20.50 -22.00 3.46
C LEU A 322 20.03 -23.08 4.45
N GLN A 323 20.23 -22.84 5.73
CA GLN A 323 19.79 -23.70 6.83
C GLN A 323 18.39 -23.29 7.28
N ARG A 324 17.47 -24.25 7.36
CA ARG A 324 16.11 -24.02 7.87
C ARG A 324 16.08 -24.11 9.39
N CYS A 325 15.26 -23.27 10.03
CA CYS A 325 14.91 -23.49 11.44
C CYS A 325 14.30 -24.88 11.61
N GLN A 326 14.87 -25.72 12.48
CA GLN A 326 14.45 -27.10 12.64
C GLN A 326 13.03 -27.24 13.24
N ARG A 327 12.56 -26.22 13.96
CA ARG A 327 11.25 -26.22 14.63
C ARG A 327 10.12 -25.80 13.69
N CYS A 328 10.19 -24.60 13.11
CA CYS A 328 9.12 -24.08 12.24
C CYS A 328 9.32 -24.42 10.76
N LYS A 329 10.58 -24.58 10.31
CA LYS A 329 10.97 -24.78 8.90
C LYS A 329 10.64 -23.60 7.95
N GLU A 330 10.22 -22.45 8.47
CA GLU A 330 9.75 -21.28 7.70
C GLU A 330 10.80 -20.18 7.49
N VAL A 331 11.85 -20.17 8.33
CA VAL A 331 12.93 -19.16 8.28
C VAL A 331 14.22 -19.83 7.84
N LEU A 332 14.92 -19.15 6.95
CA LEU A 332 16.18 -19.56 6.35
C LEU A 332 17.32 -18.68 6.87
N TYR A 333 18.45 -19.30 7.17
CA TYR A 333 19.66 -18.63 7.62
C TYR A 333 20.84 -19.05 6.74
N CYS A 334 21.75 -18.13 6.44
CA CYS A 334 22.98 -18.49 5.74
C CYS A 334 24.03 -19.15 6.66
N SER A 335 23.83 -19.12 7.98
CA SER A 335 24.70 -19.78 8.96
C SER A 335 24.00 -20.00 10.31
N SER A 336 24.53 -20.91 11.11
CA SER A 336 24.10 -21.14 12.50
C SER A 336 24.30 -19.89 13.37
N ALA A 337 25.38 -19.12 13.14
CA ALA A 337 25.65 -17.89 13.87
C ALA A 337 24.54 -16.84 13.68
N HIS A 338 24.02 -16.67 12.46
CA HIS A 338 22.89 -15.78 12.20
C HIS A 338 21.58 -16.31 12.79
N GLN A 339 21.35 -17.62 12.76
CA GLN A 339 20.22 -18.24 13.46
C GLN A 339 20.26 -17.97 14.96
N THR A 340 21.42 -18.14 15.61
CA THR A 340 21.57 -17.87 17.06
C THR A 340 21.35 -16.40 17.40
N ARG A 341 21.81 -15.47 16.55
CA ARG A 341 21.60 -14.03 16.75
C ARG A 341 20.12 -13.65 16.64
N ASP A 342 19.44 -14.17 15.62
CA ASP A 342 18.02 -13.89 15.36
C ASP A 342 17.09 -14.60 16.36
N TRP A 343 17.54 -15.68 17.01
CA TRP A 343 16.72 -16.49 17.93
C TRP A 343 16.01 -15.67 19.01
N ARG A 344 16.60 -14.56 19.46
CA ARG A 344 15.97 -13.65 20.45
C ARG A 344 14.64 -13.09 19.96
N LEU A 345 14.51 -12.80 18.67
CA LEU A 345 13.29 -12.32 18.03
C LEU A 345 12.46 -13.50 17.50
N HIS A 346 13.10 -14.43 16.79
CA HIS A 346 12.43 -15.55 16.14
C HIS A 346 11.65 -16.45 17.11
N LYS A 347 12.12 -16.64 18.34
CA LYS A 347 11.43 -17.48 19.34
C LYS A 347 10.00 -17.02 19.65
N ASN A 348 9.68 -15.75 19.41
CA ASN A 348 8.34 -15.20 19.64
C ASN A 348 7.31 -15.67 18.61
N VAL A 349 7.77 -16.07 17.42
CA VAL A 349 6.93 -16.51 16.29
C VAL A 349 7.17 -17.98 15.91
N CYS A 350 8.26 -18.57 16.38
CA CYS A 350 8.64 -19.94 16.04
C CYS A 350 7.67 -20.97 16.66
N GLU A 351 6.77 -21.49 15.84
CA GLU A 351 5.83 -22.55 16.18
C GLU A 351 6.09 -23.80 15.32
N LYS A 352 5.87 -24.99 15.90
CA LYS A 352 6.03 -26.23 15.15
C LYS A 352 4.86 -26.33 14.18
N ARG A 353 5.11 -26.77 12.93
CA ARG A 353 3.99 -27.13 12.04
C ARG A 353 3.19 -28.29 12.65
N GLY A 354 1.88 -28.10 12.71
CA GLY A 354 0.91 -29.15 12.97
C GLY A 354 0.89 -30.18 11.87
#